data_AF-A0A356X117-F1
#
_entry.id   AF-A0A356X117-F1
#
_cell.length_a   1.000
_cell.length_b   1.000
_cell.length_c   1.000
_cell.angle_alpha   90.00
_cell.angle_beta   90.00
_cell.angle_gamma   90.00
#
_symmetry.space_group_name_H-M   'P 1'
#
loop_
_entity.id
_entity.type
_entity.pdbx_description
1 polymer ?
#
loop_
_entity_poly.entity_id
_entity_poly.type
_entity_poly.pdbx_seq_one_letter_code
_entity_poly.pdbx_strand_id
1 'polypeptide(L)' 'PPQPEELKIGIPLIKEMVEAWGIKNVEQDGYEADDIIGTIASRANADDVDVMMVTPDKDFMQLVHDHIHMMKPDN' A
#
# COMPACT_ATOMS: atom_id res chain seq x y z
N PRO A 1 -17.54 -12.40 -1.41
CA PRO A 1 -18.48 -12.10 -0.30
C PRO A 1 -18.43 -10.60 -0.01
N PRO A 2 -19.52 -9.98 0.48
CA PRO A 2 -19.46 -8.59 0.91
C PRO A 2 -18.46 -8.43 2.06
N GLN A 3 -17.85 -7.25 2.14
CA GLN A 3 -16.93 -6.92 3.23
C GLN A 3 -17.65 -7.04 4.60
N PRO A 4 -17.04 -7.68 5.61
CA PRO A 4 -17.57 -7.76 6.97
C PRO A 4 -17.90 -6.38 7.55
N GLU A 5 -19.00 -6.26 8.29
CA GLU A 5 -19.46 -5.00 8.90
C GLU A 5 -18.41 -4.39 9.85
N GLU A 6 -17.69 -5.22 10.59
CA GLU A 6 -16.62 -4.81 11.49
C GLU A 6 -15.52 -4.03 10.75
N LEU A 7 -15.18 -4.47 9.53
CA LEU A 7 -14.19 -3.78 8.70
C LEU A 7 -14.73 -2.48 8.12
N LYS A 8 -16.03 -2.38 7.84
CA LYS A 8 -16.65 -1.13 7.36
C LYS A 8 -16.55 -0.03 8.41
N ILE A 9 -16.61 -0.38 9.68
CA ILE A 9 -16.44 0.54 10.81
C ILE A 9 -14.96 0.76 11.11
N GLY A 10 -14.14 -0.30 11.07
CA GLY A 10 -12.73 -0.25 11.44
C GLY A 10 -11.83 0.51 10.45
N ILE A 11 -12.04 0.34 9.14
CA ILE A 11 -11.18 0.96 8.11
C ILE A 11 -11.18 2.50 8.21
N PRO A 12 -12.33 3.20 8.32
CA PRO A 12 -12.34 4.65 8.49
C PRO A 12 -11.52 5.12 9.70
N LEU A 13 -11.62 4.43 10.83
CA LEU A 13 -10.88 4.77 12.05
C LEU A 13 -9.37 4.57 11.89
N ILE A 14 -8.96 3.50 11.19
CA ILE A 14 -7.54 3.27 10.89
C ILE A 14 -7.00 4.38 9.99
N LYS A 15 -7.75 4.77 8.95
CA LYS A 15 -7.38 5.87 8.04
C LYS A 15 -7.16 7.17 8.80
N GLU A 16 -8.09 7.55 9.69
CA GLU A 16 -7.96 8.73 10.54
C GLU A 16 -6.71 8.66 11.44
N MET A 17 -6.43 7.50 12.02
CA MET A 17 -5.27 7.30 12.89
C MET A 17 -3.94 7.44 12.14
N VAL A 18 -3.80 6.81 10.96
CA VAL A 18 -2.56 6.93 10.17
C VAL A 18 -2.35 8.34 9.63
N GLU A 19 -3.43 9.04 9.25
CA GLU A 19 -3.37 10.44 8.86
C GLU A 19 -2.86 11.31 10.01
N ALA A 20 -3.34 11.05 11.24
CA ALA A 20 -2.88 11.75 12.44
C ALA A 20 -1.40 11.48 12.78
N TRP A 21 -0.84 10.35 12.33
CA TRP A 21 0.60 10.05 12.40
C TRP A 21 1.42 10.67 11.26
N GLY A 22 0.77 11.43 10.36
CA GLY A 22 1.42 12.06 9.21
C GLY A 22 1.62 11.12 8.02
N ILE A 23 0.99 9.95 8.03
CA ILE A 23 1.01 8.99 6.92
C ILE A 23 -0.18 9.30 6.01
N LYS A 24 0.08 9.62 4.74
CA LYS A 24 -0.97 9.97 3.79
C LYS A 24 -1.77 8.73 3.37
N ASN A 25 -3.09 8.84 3.43
CA ASN A 25 -3.97 7.89 2.75
C ASN A 25 -4.05 8.24 1.26
N VAL A 26 -3.83 7.28 0.37
CA VAL A 26 -3.94 7.45 -1.08
C VAL A 26 -4.95 6.45 -1.62
N GLU A 27 -5.97 6.95 -2.30
CA GLU A 27 -6.99 6.15 -2.97
C GLU A 27 -7.47 6.85 -4.23
N GLN A 28 -7.89 6.07 -5.22
CA GLN A 28 -8.40 6.60 -6.48
C GLN A 28 -9.52 5.70 -7.00
N ASP A 29 -10.70 6.29 -7.23
CA ASP A 29 -11.84 5.57 -7.77
C ASP A 29 -11.50 4.90 -9.11
N GLY A 30 -11.84 3.62 -9.22
CA GLY A 30 -11.60 2.82 -10.42
C GLY A 30 -10.21 2.20 -10.55
N TYR A 31 -9.36 2.31 -9.52
CA TYR A 31 -8.04 1.69 -9.48
C TYR A 31 -7.90 0.77 -8.25
N GLU A 32 -7.16 -0.33 -8.43
CA GLU A 32 -6.81 -1.21 -7.33
C GLU A 32 -5.56 -0.69 -6.59
N ALA A 33 -5.34 -1.17 -5.37
CA ALA A 33 -4.25 -0.68 -4.51
C ALA A 33 -2.86 -1.02 -5.08
N ASP A 34 -2.74 -2.15 -5.77
CA ASP A 34 -1.53 -2.58 -6.47
C ASP A 34 -1.19 -1.67 -7.66
N ASP A 35 -2.17 -1.21 -8.45
CA ASP A 35 -1.98 -0.22 -9.51
C ASP A 35 -1.38 1.09 -8.96
N ILE A 36 -1.95 1.57 -7.86
CA ILE A 36 -1.53 2.80 -7.19
C ILE A 36 -0.11 2.65 -6.65
N ILE A 37 0.15 1.59 -5.88
CA ILE A 37 1.47 1.34 -5.28
C ILE A 37 2.53 1.11 -6.37
N GLY A 38 2.22 0.32 -7.40
CA GLY A 38 3.13 0.08 -8.52
C GLY A 38 3.48 1.37 -9.27
N THR A 39 2.50 2.25 -9.48
CA THR A 39 2.75 3.57 -10.10
C THR A 39 3.65 4.45 -9.23
N ILE A 40 3.41 4.51 -7.92
CA ILE A 40 4.22 5.29 -6.98
C ILE A 40 5.65 4.73 -6.91
N ALA A 41 5.79 3.42 -6.77
CA ALA A 41 7.07 2.75 -6.61
C ALA A 41 7.92 2.87 -7.88
N SER A 42 7.31 2.71 -9.07
CA SER A 42 8.00 2.91 -10.35
C SER A 42 8.49 4.35 -10.55
N ARG A 43 7.71 5.35 -10.11
CA ARG A 43 8.13 6.77 -10.16
C ARG A 43 9.27 7.05 -9.19
N ALA A 44 9.19 6.54 -7.96
CA ALA A 44 10.23 6.72 -6.95
C ALA A 44 11.56 6.07 -7.35
N ASN A 45 11.52 4.91 -8.01
CA ASN A 45 12.72 4.29 -8.58
C ASN A 45 13.42 5.17 -9.63
N ALA A 46 12.66 5.92 -10.44
CA ALA A 46 13.26 6.84 -11.41
C ALA A 46 14.05 8.00 -10.76
N ASP A 47 13.80 8.25 -9.48
CA ASP A 47 14.47 9.26 -8.67
C ASP A 47 15.57 8.64 -7.74
N ASP A 48 15.97 7.39 -7.98
CA ASP A 48 16.91 6.60 -7.16
C ASP A 48 16.51 6.52 -5.67
N VAL A 49 15.20 6.48 -5.40
CA VAL A 49 14.65 6.38 -4.03
C VAL A 49 14.34 4.92 -3.69
N ASP A 50 14.86 4.46 -2.55
CA ASP A 50 14.53 3.15 -2.01
C ASP A 50 13.07 3.10 -1.50
N VAL A 51 12.30 2.12 -1.99
CA VAL A 51 10.90 1.90 -1.65
C VAL A 51 10.75 0.58 -0.89
N MET A 52 10.00 0.61 0.21
CA MET A 52 9.62 -0.59 0.97
C MET A 52 8.10 -0.78 0.93
N MET A 53 7.64 -1.81 0.24
CA MET A 53 6.24 -2.22 0.22
C MET A 53 5.97 -3.22 1.33
N VAL A 54 5.08 -2.88 2.26
CA VAL A 54 4.73 -3.75 3.38
C VAL A 54 3.36 -4.39 3.12
N THR A 55 3.36 -5.63 2.66
CA THR A 55 2.14 -6.36 2.32
C THR A 55 2.35 -7.88 2.39
N PRO A 56 1.35 -8.67 2.85
CA PRO A 56 1.40 -10.12 2.75
C PRO A 56 1.04 -10.63 1.34
N ASP A 57 0.54 -9.76 0.46
CA ASP A 57 0.11 -10.09 -0.88
C ASP A 57 1.31 -10.34 -1.80
N LYS A 58 1.41 -11.56 -2.33
CA LYS A 58 2.54 -11.98 -3.17
C LYS A 58 2.48 -11.42 -4.58
N ASP A 59 1.34 -10.89 -5.01
CA ASP A 59 1.23 -10.33 -6.35
C ASP A 59 2.12 -9.08 -6.49
N PHE A 60 2.44 -8.41 -5.38
CA PHE A 60 3.41 -7.31 -5.32
C PHE A 60 4.85 -7.74 -5.60
N MET A 61 5.18 -9.03 -5.54
CA MET A 61 6.52 -9.53 -5.88
C MET A 61 6.90 -9.23 -7.32
N GLN A 62 5.92 -9.02 -8.22
CA GLN A 62 6.17 -8.62 -9.61
C GLN A 62 6.81 -7.23 -9.74
N LEU A 63 6.70 -6.38 -8.71
CA LEU A 63 7.22 -5.02 -8.67
C LEU A 63 8.64 -4.92 -8.08
N VAL A 64 9.15 -6.00 -7.48
CA VAL A 64 10.45 -6.00 -6.77
C VAL A 64 11.62 -5.93 -7.75
N HIS A 65 12.55 -5.00 -7.50
CA HIS A 65 13.81 -4.86 -8.22
C HIS A 65 14.83 -4.11 -7.34
N ASP A 66 15.96 -3.63 -7.89
CA ASP A 66 17.10 -3.09 -7.14
C ASP A 66 16.74 -2.09 -6.01
N HIS A 67 15.89 -1.09 -6.28
CA HIS A 67 15.43 -0.09 -5.29
C HIS A 67 14.01 -0.30 -4.76
N ILE A 68 13.30 -1.37 -5.16
CA ILE A 68 11.95 -1.68 -4.67
C ILE A 68 11.98 -2.99 -3.92
N HIS A 69 11.76 -2.91 -2.61
CA HIS A 69 11.75 -4.06 -1.72
C HIS A 69 10.32 -4.35 -1.24
N MET A 70 10.10 -5.62 -0.89
CA MET A 70 8.85 -6.08 -0.30
C MET A 70 9.12 -6.75 1.04
N MET A 71 8.38 -6.34 2.07
CA MET A 71 8.38 -6.97 3.38
C MET A 71 7.00 -7.56 3.63
N LYS A 72 6.97 -8.88 3.87
CA LYS A 72 5.79 -9.51 4.46
C LYS A 72 5.82 -9.26 5.98
N PRO A 73 4.80 -8.63 6.57
CA PRO A 73 4.73 -8.47 8.01
C PRO A 73 4.54 -9.84 8.71
N ASP A 74 5.22 -10.02 9.85
CA ASP A 74 5.01 -11.17 10.73
C ASP A 74 3.66 -11.02 11.46
N ASN A 75 2.96 -12.16 11.64
CA ASN A 75 1.68 -12.22 12.37
C ASN A 75 1.89 -12.23 13.88
#